data_AF-A0A1I3VZM7-F1
#
_entry.id   AF-A0A1I3VZM7-F1
#
_cell.length_a   1.000
_cell.length_b   1.000
_cell.length_c   1.000
_cell.angle_alpha   90.00
_cell.angle_beta   90.00
_cell.angle_gamma   90.00
#
_symmetry.space_group_name_H-M   'P 1'
#
loop_
_entity.id
_entity.type
_entity.pdbx_description
1 polymer ?
#
loop_
_entity_poly.entity_id
_entity_poly.type
_entity_poly.pdbx_seq_one_letter_code
_entity_poly.pdbx_strand_id
1 'polypeptide(L)'
;MKKIVAILFISIISIPFLLQAKTNNEVNISKKLDCRNLNGQPGQNGKDGIPNSHCKDGGKGGDGKLPGQSGGNGGNGAPGGNGGDGGNGAVGGNGGDGGS
;
A
#
# COMPACT_ATOMS: atom_id res chain seq x y z
N MET A 1 -49.64 -3.59 -48.25
CA MET A 1 -49.71 -4.56 -47.13
C MET A 1 -49.68 -3.79 -45.81
N LYS A 2 -50.68 -4.07 -44.96
CA LYS A 2 -50.81 -3.84 -43.50
C LYS A 2 -50.38 -2.48 -42.89
N LYS A 3 -51.41 -1.70 -42.51
CA LYS A 3 -51.38 -0.75 -41.39
C LYS A 3 -51.37 -1.53 -40.07
N ILE A 4 -50.43 -1.27 -39.15
CA ILE A 4 -50.54 -1.37 -37.68
C ILE A 4 -49.43 -0.41 -37.15
N VAL A 5 -49.67 0.88 -36.94
CA VAL A 5 -50.24 1.50 -35.72
C VAL A 5 -49.56 1.02 -34.44
N ALA A 6 -48.65 1.87 -33.96
CA ALA A 6 -48.38 2.29 -32.57
C ALA A 6 -48.53 1.28 -31.43
N ILE A 7 -47.56 1.30 -30.50
CA ILE A 7 -47.77 1.71 -29.09
C ILE A 7 -46.39 1.87 -28.44
N LEU A 8 -46.10 3.10 -27.98
CA LEU A 8 -45.11 3.42 -26.95
C LEU A 8 -45.39 2.59 -25.70
N PHE A 9 -44.39 2.33 -24.84
CA PHE A 9 -44.40 2.70 -23.43
C PHE A 9 -43.33 1.90 -22.66
N ILE A 10 -42.25 2.62 -22.31
CA ILE A 10 -41.61 2.63 -20.99
C ILE A 10 -41.38 1.27 -20.34
N SER A 11 -40.12 0.83 -20.32
CA SER A 11 -39.61 0.07 -19.16
C SER A 11 -38.46 0.86 -18.52
N ILE A 12 -38.87 1.88 -17.77
CA ILE A 12 -38.09 2.41 -16.65
C ILE A 12 -38.18 1.35 -15.55
N ILE A 13 -37.22 0.43 -15.54
CA ILE A 13 -36.82 -0.27 -14.32
C ILE A 13 -35.43 0.31 -14.02
N SER A 14 -35.30 1.45 -13.34
CA SER A 14 -35.54 1.60 -11.90
C SER A 14 -35.05 0.40 -11.10
N ILE A 15 -33.75 0.15 -11.12
CA ILE A 15 -33.09 -0.25 -9.88
C ILE A 15 -32.22 0.93 -9.45
N PRO A 16 -32.68 1.75 -8.48
CA PRO A 16 -31.82 2.69 -7.82
C PRO A 16 -30.81 1.88 -6.99
N PHE A 17 -29.55 2.26 -7.10
CA PHE A 17 -28.65 2.45 -5.97
C PHE A 17 -28.98 1.62 -4.71
N LEU A 18 -28.46 0.41 -4.56
CA LEU A 18 -28.32 -0.25 -3.26
C LEU A 18 -27.33 -1.42 -3.35
N LEU A 19 -26.10 -1.12 -3.81
CA LEU A 19 -24.96 -1.82 -3.24
C LEU A 19 -23.86 -0.81 -2.97
N GLN A 20 -24.19 0.17 -2.11
CA GLN A 20 -23.23 0.52 -1.08
C GLN A 20 -22.99 -0.78 -0.32
N ALA A 21 -21.97 -1.54 -0.70
CA ALA A 21 -21.27 -2.36 0.26
C ALA A 21 -20.69 -1.37 1.27
N LYS A 22 -21.55 -0.94 2.20
CA LYS A 22 -21.15 -0.41 3.48
C LYS A 22 -20.51 -1.61 4.14
N THR A 23 -19.25 -1.86 3.78
CA THR A 23 -18.32 -2.47 4.70
C THR A 23 -18.29 -1.51 5.88
N ASN A 24 -19.20 -1.74 6.82
CA ASN A 24 -18.95 -1.53 8.23
C ASN A 24 -17.80 -2.48 8.60
N ASN A 25 -16.64 -2.26 7.98
CA ASN A 25 -15.40 -2.54 8.61
C ASN A 25 -15.25 -1.41 9.61
N GLU A 26 -16.02 -1.50 10.70
CA GLU A 26 -15.40 -1.34 12.00
C GLU A 26 -14.30 -2.40 12.04
N VAL A 27 -13.17 -2.08 11.37
CA VAL A 27 -11.93 -2.79 11.55
C VAL A 27 -11.71 -2.65 13.03
N ASN A 28 -11.93 -3.74 13.76
CA ASN A 28 -11.46 -3.89 15.12
C ASN A 28 -10.07 -3.25 15.17
N ILE A 29 -9.98 -2.04 15.73
CA ILE A 29 -8.75 -1.22 15.78
C ILE A 29 -7.89 -1.84 16.86
N SER A 30 -7.43 -3.05 16.55
CA SER A 30 -6.54 -3.89 17.32
C SER A 30 -5.89 -4.89 16.36
N LYS A 31 -5.81 -4.57 15.05
CA LYS A 31 -4.66 -5.05 14.27
C LYS A 31 -3.46 -4.37 14.91
N LYS A 32 -2.84 -5.08 15.86
CA LYS A 32 -1.55 -4.75 16.43
C LYS A 32 -0.65 -4.36 15.26
N LEU A 33 -0.36 -3.07 15.16
CA LEU A 33 0.46 -2.52 14.08
C LEU A 33 1.83 -3.19 14.20
N ASP A 34 2.17 -4.07 13.26
CA ASP A 34 3.48 -4.71 13.22
C ASP A 34 4.41 -3.82 12.39
N CYS A 35 5.40 -3.20 13.06
CA CYS A 35 6.34 -2.29 12.43
C CYS A 35 7.12 -2.95 11.29
N ARG A 36 7.24 -4.29 11.27
CA ARG A 36 7.88 -5.02 10.16
C ARG A 36 7.17 -4.83 8.83
N ASN A 37 5.90 -4.43 8.83
CA ASN A 37 5.17 -4.07 7.60
C ASN A 37 5.69 -2.78 6.94
N LEU A 38 6.52 -2.01 7.65
CA LEU A 38 7.23 -0.86 7.09
C LEU A 38 8.47 -1.30 6.30
N ASN A 39 9.02 -2.49 6.54
CA ASN A 39 10.20 -2.94 5.81
C ASN A 39 9.91 -3.17 4.32
N GLY A 40 10.90 -2.86 3.49
CA GLY A 40 10.89 -3.12 2.07
C GLY A 40 11.00 -4.62 1.77
N GLN A 41 10.31 -5.04 0.72
CA GLN A 41 10.58 -6.33 0.08
C GLN A 41 11.89 -6.25 -0.72
N PRO A 42 12.45 -7.37 -1.20
CA PRO A 42 13.75 -7.35 -1.87
C PRO A 42 13.87 -6.30 -2.98
N GLY A 43 14.89 -5.44 -2.89
CA GLY A 43 15.14 -4.31 -3.78
C GLY A 43 14.13 -3.16 -3.71
N GLN A 44 13.23 -3.16 -2.73
CA GLN A 44 12.26 -2.09 -2.49
C GLN A 44 12.60 -1.30 -1.24
N ASN A 45 12.23 -0.03 -1.22
CA ASN A 45 12.47 0.85 -0.09
C ASN A 45 11.61 0.44 1.12
N GLY A 46 12.13 0.74 2.31
CA GLY A 46 11.33 0.82 3.51
C GLY A 46 10.35 1.98 3.46
N LYS A 47 9.27 1.87 4.23
CA LYS A 47 8.26 2.91 4.41
C LYS A 47 8.63 3.79 5.58
N ASP A 48 8.17 5.03 5.55
CA ASP A 48 8.36 5.95 6.66
C ASP A 48 7.66 5.46 7.93
N GLY A 49 8.20 5.90 9.07
CA GLY A 49 7.64 5.66 10.38
C GLY A 49 6.24 6.27 10.53
N ILE A 50 5.48 5.71 11.46
CA ILE A 50 4.11 6.12 11.75
C ILE A 50 4.10 6.99 13.01
N PRO A 51 3.71 8.28 12.91
CA PRO A 51 3.63 9.18 14.06
C PRO A 51 2.69 8.65 15.15
N ASN A 52 2.95 9.02 16.41
CA ASN A 52 2.14 8.66 17.57
C ASN A 52 1.94 7.14 17.75
N SER A 53 2.92 6.34 17.30
CA SER A 53 2.91 4.89 17.44
C SER A 53 4.27 4.37 17.91
N HIS A 54 4.31 3.12 18.33
CA HIS A 54 5.57 2.43 18.61
C HIS A 54 6.37 2.09 17.33
N CYS A 55 5.77 2.30 16.15
CA CYS A 55 6.40 2.15 14.83
C CYS A 55 6.80 3.51 14.24
N LYS A 56 7.29 4.43 15.08
CA LYS A 56 7.73 5.76 14.66
C LYS A 56 9.03 5.77 13.86
N ASP A 57 9.80 4.69 13.91
CA ASP A 57 11.02 4.56 13.12
C ASP A 57 10.68 4.12 11.69
N GLY A 58 11.48 4.56 10.73
CA GLY A 58 11.38 4.13 9.35
C GLY A 58 11.69 2.64 9.19
N GLY A 59 11.02 2.00 8.24
CA GLY A 59 11.29 0.61 7.87
C GLY A 59 12.64 0.46 7.16
N LYS A 60 13.26 -0.71 7.32
CA LYS A 60 14.48 -1.06 6.58
C LYS A 60 14.19 -1.24 5.09
N GLY A 61 15.08 -0.77 4.22
CA GLY A 61 15.09 -1.17 2.81
C GLY A 61 15.33 -2.67 2.63
N GLY A 62 14.69 -3.27 1.63
CA GLY A 62 14.85 -4.69 1.35
C GLY A 62 16.11 -4.96 0.53
N ASP A 63 16.83 -6.03 0.87
CA ASP A 63 18.07 -6.42 0.19
C ASP A 63 17.79 -6.82 -1.27
N GLY A 64 18.74 -6.55 -2.18
CA GLY A 64 18.71 -7.07 -3.54
C GLY A 64 18.82 -8.59 -3.54
N LYS A 65 18.06 -9.26 -4.40
CA LYS A 65 18.01 -10.73 -4.49
C LYS A 65 18.62 -11.30 -5.77
N LEU A 66 18.56 -10.56 -6.87
CA LEU A 66 19.06 -10.99 -8.18
C LEU A 66 20.40 -10.30 -8.50
N PRO A 67 21.35 -10.94 -9.20
CA PRO A 67 22.60 -10.30 -9.60
C PRO A 67 22.37 -8.94 -10.26
N GLY A 68 23.12 -7.92 -9.84
CA GLY A 68 22.98 -6.53 -10.29
C GLY A 68 21.84 -5.74 -9.64
N GLN A 69 20.95 -6.39 -8.86
CA GLN A 69 19.87 -5.70 -8.18
C GLN A 69 20.38 -4.95 -6.95
N SER A 70 20.13 -3.64 -6.89
CA SER A 70 20.41 -2.84 -5.70
C SER A 70 19.47 -3.19 -4.55
N GLY A 71 19.93 -2.91 -3.33
CA GLY A 71 19.05 -2.85 -2.16
C GLY A 71 18.14 -1.62 -2.23
N GLY A 72 17.00 -1.67 -1.56
CA GLY A 72 16.15 -0.49 -1.39
C GLY A 72 16.67 0.42 -0.28
N ASN A 73 16.26 1.69 -0.30
CA ASN A 73 16.60 2.66 0.75
C ASN A 73 15.75 2.44 2.01
N GLY A 74 16.24 2.86 3.15
CA GLY A 74 15.44 2.94 4.37
C GLY A 74 14.35 4.02 4.27
N GLY A 75 13.24 3.80 4.98
CA GLY A 75 12.22 4.83 5.17
C GLY A 75 12.66 5.86 6.21
N ASN A 76 12.09 7.06 6.18
CA ASN A 76 12.38 8.09 7.16
C ASN A 76 11.67 7.82 8.49
N GLY A 77 12.20 8.35 9.59
CA GLY A 77 11.51 8.39 10.87
C GLY A 77 10.33 9.37 10.85
N ALA A 78 9.28 9.04 11.59
CA ALA A 78 8.31 10.04 12.04
C ALA A 78 8.94 10.97 13.11
N PRO A 79 8.28 12.07 13.54
CA PRO A 79 8.81 12.92 14.59
C PRO A 79 9.24 12.15 15.85
N GLY A 80 10.52 12.28 16.21
CA GLY A 80 11.13 11.58 17.34
C GLY A 80 11.42 10.09 17.10
N GLY A 81 11.29 9.61 15.87
CA GLY A 81 11.77 8.32 15.39
C GLY A 81 13.01 8.47 14.51
N ASN A 82 13.73 7.37 14.32
CA ASN A 82 14.91 7.32 13.46
C ASN A 82 14.54 6.84 12.05
N GLY A 83 15.33 7.22 11.05
CA GLY A 83 15.31 6.55 9.75
C GLY A 83 15.67 5.06 9.84
N GLY A 84 15.17 4.28 8.88
CA GLY A 84 15.53 2.87 8.71
C GLY A 84 16.84 2.71 7.95
N ASP A 85 17.50 1.57 8.10
CA ASP A 85 18.70 1.27 7.31
C ASP A 85 18.34 0.97 5.85
N GLY A 86 19.29 1.20 4.94
CA GLY A 86 19.23 0.68 3.59
C GLY A 86 19.35 -0.85 3.54
N GLY A 87 18.84 -1.44 2.46
CA GLY A 87 19.06 -2.83 2.11
C GLY A 87 20.42 -3.02 1.44
N ASN A 88 21.01 -4.20 1.58
CA ASN A 88 22.23 -4.56 0.84
C ASN A 88 21.92 -4.77 -0.64
N GLY A 89 22.86 -4.47 -1.53
CA GLY A 89 22.80 -4.93 -2.92
C GLY A 89 23.04 -6.43 -3.04
N ALA A 90 22.47 -7.05 -4.07
CA ALA A 90 22.92 -8.38 -4.50
C ALA A 90 24.33 -8.31 -5.09
N VAL A 91 24.91 -9.45 -5.48
CA VAL A 91 26.20 -9.49 -6.19
C VAL A 91 26.17 -8.57 -7.41
N GLY A 92 27.09 -7.60 -7.46
CA GLY A 92 27.16 -6.59 -8.52
C GLY A 92 26.11 -5.48 -8.45
N GLY A 93 25.28 -5.45 -7.41
CA GLY A 93 24.35 -4.37 -7.10
C GLY A 93 24.83 -3.52 -5.92
N ASN A 94 24.38 -2.27 -5.85
CA ASN A 94 24.73 -1.36 -4.77
C ASN A 94 23.80 -1.54 -3.56
N GLY A 95 24.28 -1.20 -2.37
CA GLY A 95 23.40 -1.01 -1.21
C GLY A 95 22.47 0.20 -1.42
N GLY A 96 21.35 0.20 -0.71
CA GLY A 96 20.49 1.37 -0.56
C GLY A 96 20.98 2.27 0.56
N ASP A 97 20.56 3.53 0.53
CA ASP A 97 20.86 4.53 1.55
C ASP A 97 19.96 4.35 2.78
N GLY A 98 20.40 4.84 3.94
CA GLY A 98 19.54 4.96 5.12
C GLY A 98 18.51 6.08 4.95
N GLY A 99 17.38 5.93 5.64
CA GLY A 99 16.41 7.02 5.82
C GLY A 99 16.89 8.04 6.85
N SER A 100 16.25 9.21 6.88
CA SER A 100 16.48 10.27 7.87
C SER A 100 15.55 10.15 9.05
#